data_AF-A0A9D8WT82-F1
#
_entry.id   AF-A0A9D8WT82-F1
#
_cell.length_a   1.000
_cell.length_b   1.000
_cell.length_c   1.000
_cell.angle_alpha   90.00
_cell.angle_beta   90.00
_cell.angle_gamma   90.00
#
_symmetry.space_group_name_H-M   'P 1'
#
loop_
_entity.id
_entity.type
_entity.pdbx_description
1 polymer ?
#
loop_
_entity_poly.entity_id
_entity_poly.type
_entity_poly.pdbx_seq_one_letter_code
_entity_poly.pdbx_strand_id
1 'polypeptide(L)'
;MTKNYYTINELALISGFTTRSLRNFITMGHLKGEKIDGIWQFTPEDIDAFLSNPNVAPGIKSKTNAVVYDFMADTEKKTNKICSILDLIMDDDEASELSEYFCTAMATISGAEFKFEKHGKNVRVIISGPEDFVLDTINGWYK
;
A
#
# COMPACT_ATOMS: atom_id res chain seq x y z
N MET A 1 21.13 -5.00 8.26
CA MET A 1 20.81 -6.36 7.75
C MET A 1 19.52 -6.22 6.96
N THR A 2 19.58 -6.43 5.65
CA THR A 2 18.39 -6.31 4.79
C THR A 2 17.44 -7.45 5.15
N LYS A 3 16.17 -7.12 5.33
CA LYS A 3 15.14 -8.10 5.64
C LYS A 3 14.90 -8.96 4.39
N ASN A 4 15.17 -10.26 4.48
CA ASN A 4 15.14 -11.16 3.32
C ASN A 4 13.78 -11.82 3.07
N TYR A 5 12.77 -11.50 3.88
CA TYR A 5 11.43 -12.04 3.70
C TYR A 5 10.36 -11.10 4.27
N TYR A 6 9.14 -11.26 3.81
CA TYR A 6 7.96 -10.60 4.35
C TYR A 6 6.99 -11.63 4.92
N THR A 7 6.22 -11.22 5.92
CA THR A 7 5.14 -12.04 6.48
C THR A 7 3.84 -11.83 5.73
N ILE A 8 2.86 -12.73 5.93
CA ILE A 8 1.53 -12.58 5.33
C ILE A 8 0.80 -11.30 5.80
N ASN A 9 1.11 -10.82 7.00
CA ASN A 9 0.53 -9.58 7.53
C ASN A 9 1.10 -8.37 6.79
N GLU A 10 2.39 -8.39 6.47
CA GLU A 10 3.04 -7.31 5.72
C GLU A 10 2.58 -7.32 4.26
N LEU A 11 2.46 -8.50 3.64
CA LEU A 11 1.90 -8.61 2.31
C LEU A 11 0.42 -8.15 2.27
N ALA A 12 -0.34 -8.32 3.36
CA ALA A 12 -1.69 -7.79 3.46
C ALA A 12 -1.72 -6.25 3.45
N LEU A 13 -0.76 -5.61 4.12
CA LEU A 13 -0.59 -4.16 4.08
C LEU A 13 -0.23 -3.67 2.67
N ILE A 14 0.73 -4.33 2.02
CA ILE A 14 1.21 -3.98 0.68
C ILE A 14 0.10 -4.13 -0.37
N SER A 15 -0.54 -5.30 -0.41
CA SER A 15 -1.52 -5.63 -1.46
C SER A 15 -2.94 -5.10 -1.21
N GLY A 16 -3.25 -4.70 0.04
CA GLY A 16 -4.61 -4.37 0.47
C GLY A 16 -5.56 -5.58 0.56
N PHE A 17 -5.07 -6.80 0.34
CA PHE A 17 -5.85 -8.02 0.56
C PHE A 17 -5.83 -8.44 2.02
N THR A 18 -6.91 -9.10 2.45
CA THR A 18 -6.93 -9.74 3.78
C THR A 18 -5.98 -10.94 3.82
N THR A 19 -5.47 -11.29 5.00
CA THR A 19 -4.67 -12.51 5.15
C THR A 19 -5.44 -13.79 4.78
N ARG A 20 -6.78 -13.76 4.83
CA ARG A 20 -7.64 -14.85 4.31
C ARG A 20 -7.54 -14.96 2.79
N SER A 21 -7.67 -13.83 2.08
CA SER A 21 -7.52 -13.78 0.63
C SER A 21 -6.13 -14.20 0.18
N LEU A 22 -5.08 -13.78 0.89
CA LEU A 22 -3.70 -14.18 0.60
C LEU A 22 -3.50 -15.70 0.72
N ARG A 23 -4.07 -16.36 1.75
CA ARG A 23 -4.03 -17.82 1.86
C ARG A 23 -4.74 -18.53 0.71
N ASN A 24 -5.82 -17.95 0.19
CA ASN A 24 -6.46 -18.48 -1.01
C ASN A 24 -5.57 -18.36 -2.24
N PHE A 25 -4.88 -17.23 -2.42
CA PHE A 25 -3.92 -17.06 -3.52
C PHE A 25 -2.76 -18.06 -3.45
N ILE A 26 -2.31 -18.41 -2.25
CA ILE A 26 -1.33 -19.50 -2.05
C ILE A 26 -1.91 -20.83 -2.55
N THR A 27 -3.14 -21.15 -2.12
CA THR A 27 -3.83 -22.40 -2.50
C THR A 27 -4.05 -22.50 -4.01
N MET A 28 -4.30 -21.38 -4.67
CA MET A 28 -4.48 -21.28 -6.13
C MET A 28 -3.15 -21.25 -6.91
N GLY A 29 -2.00 -21.20 -6.23
CA GLY A 29 -0.69 -21.09 -6.87
C GLY A 29 -0.36 -19.71 -7.44
N HIS A 30 -1.14 -18.68 -7.09
CA HIS A 30 -0.90 -17.30 -7.52
C HIS A 30 0.12 -16.56 -6.63
N LEU A 31 0.26 -16.98 -5.38
CA LEU A 31 1.24 -16.47 -4.42
C LEU A 31 2.15 -17.61 -3.98
N LYS A 32 3.45 -17.52 -4.32
CA LYS A 32 4.47 -18.46 -3.85
C LYS A 32 5.02 -17.98 -2.53
N GLY A 33 5.32 -18.89 -1.62
CA GLY A 33 5.94 -18.62 -0.34
C GLY A 33 6.21 -19.91 0.39
N GLU A 34 6.92 -19.83 1.51
CA GLU A 34 7.25 -20.97 2.34
C GLU A 34 6.72 -20.78 3.76
N LYS A 35 6.31 -21.87 4.40
CA LYS A 35 5.86 -21.84 5.79
C LYS A 35 6.96 -22.37 6.70
N ILE A 36 7.71 -21.46 7.32
CA ILE A 36 8.84 -21.75 8.21
C ILE A 36 8.40 -21.43 9.65
N ASP A 37 8.56 -22.39 10.56
CA ASP A 37 8.15 -22.29 11.97
C ASP A 37 6.70 -21.79 12.18
N GLY A 38 5.80 -22.22 11.29
CA GLY A 38 4.40 -21.85 11.33
C GLY A 38 4.06 -20.48 10.71
N ILE A 39 5.06 -19.70 10.30
CA ILE A 39 4.92 -18.37 9.71
C ILE A 39 5.12 -18.46 8.20
N TRP A 40 4.23 -17.84 7.44
CA TRP A 40 4.43 -17.67 6.00
C TRP A 40 5.49 -16.60 5.75
N GLN A 41 6.51 -16.97 5.00
CA GLN A 41 7.60 -16.12 4.55
C GLN A 41 7.56 -16.01 3.02
N PHE A 42 7.68 -14.79 2.53
CA PHE A 42 7.67 -14.45 1.11
C PHE A 42 8.94 -13.69 0.77
N THR A 43 9.67 -14.13 -0.26
CA THR A 43 10.83 -13.39 -0.75
C THR A 43 10.38 -12.10 -1.47
N PRO A 44 11.25 -11.09 -1.61
CA PRO A 44 10.96 -9.94 -2.47
C PRO A 44 10.52 -10.36 -3.88
N GLU A 45 11.19 -11.35 -4.46
CA GLU A 45 10.89 -11.88 -5.80
C GLU A 45 9.49 -12.53 -5.87
N ASP A 46 9.08 -13.26 -4.83
CA ASP A 46 7.73 -13.84 -4.75
C ASP A 46 6.65 -12.75 -4.70
N ILE A 47 6.92 -11.65 -3.99
CA ILE A 47 6.01 -10.52 -3.89
C ILE A 47 5.91 -9.79 -5.22
N ASP A 48 7.03 -9.49 -5.85
CA ASP A 48 7.04 -8.82 -7.16
C ASP A 48 6.29 -9.65 -8.21
N ALA A 49 6.50 -10.97 -8.22
CA ALA A 49 5.76 -11.89 -9.09
C ALA A 49 4.25 -11.91 -8.77
N PHE A 50 3.87 -11.84 -7.48
CA PHE A 50 2.47 -11.79 -7.07
C PHE A 50 1.79 -10.47 -7.46
N LEU A 51 2.45 -9.33 -7.21
CA LEU A 51 1.91 -7.99 -7.50
C LEU A 51 1.75 -7.75 -9.00
N SER A 52 2.64 -8.34 -9.82
CA SER A 52 2.60 -8.25 -11.29
C SER A 52 1.72 -9.31 -11.96
N ASN A 53 1.16 -10.27 -11.20
CA ASN A 53 0.34 -11.34 -11.74
C ASN A 53 -0.96 -10.78 -12.37
N PRO A 54 -1.25 -11.07 -13.66
CA PRO A 54 -2.44 -10.55 -14.36
C PRO A 54 -3.78 -10.90 -13.70
N ASN A 55 -3.85 -12.00 -12.94
CA ASN A 55 -5.05 -12.43 -12.23
C ASN A 55 -5.21 -11.76 -10.85
N VAL A 56 -4.18 -11.05 -10.38
CA VAL A 56 -4.12 -10.43 -9.04
C VAL A 56 -4.08 -8.91 -9.14
N ALA A 57 -3.28 -8.36 -10.06
CA ALA A 57 -3.08 -6.92 -10.24
C ALA A 57 -4.39 -6.11 -10.37
N PRO A 58 -5.44 -6.57 -11.08
CA PRO A 58 -6.71 -5.86 -11.11
C PRO A 58 -7.36 -5.72 -9.73
N GLY A 59 -7.24 -6.75 -8.88
CA GLY A 59 -7.76 -6.73 -7.52
C GLY A 59 -6.99 -5.77 -6.62
N ILE A 60 -5.66 -5.70 -6.75
CA ILE A 60 -4.81 -4.73 -6.03
C ILE A 60 -5.21 -3.32 -6.44
N LYS A 61 -5.29 -3.04 -7.75
CA LYS A 61 -5.69 -1.72 -8.27
C LYS A 61 -7.09 -1.32 -7.79
N SER A 62 -8.03 -2.27 -7.76
CA SER A 62 -9.35 -2.04 -7.18
C SER A 62 -9.29 -1.64 -5.71
N LYS A 63 -8.39 -2.25 -4.91
CA LYS A 63 -8.17 -1.89 -3.51
C LYS A 63 -7.49 -0.54 -3.35
N THR A 64 -6.57 -0.16 -4.23
CA THR A 64 -6.00 1.19 -4.26
C THR A 64 -7.08 2.24 -4.50
N ASN A 65 -7.90 2.04 -5.55
CA ASN A 65 -8.95 2.98 -5.93
C ASN A 65 -10.09 3.06 -4.89
N ALA A 66 -10.29 2.00 -4.10
CA ALA A 66 -11.32 1.97 -3.05
C ALA A 66 -11.15 3.13 -2.06
N VAL A 67 -9.93 3.56 -1.74
CA VAL A 67 -9.68 4.71 -0.86
C VAL A 67 -10.41 5.97 -1.33
N VAL A 68 -10.38 6.23 -2.64
CA VAL A 68 -11.03 7.40 -3.25
C VAL A 68 -12.55 7.19 -3.30
N TYR A 69 -13.00 5.99 -3.68
CA TYR A 69 -14.43 5.70 -3.74
C TYR A 69 -15.10 5.74 -2.37
N ASP A 70 -14.46 5.19 -1.34
CA ASP A 70 -14.95 5.20 0.03
C ASP A 70 -14.99 6.64 0.58
N PHE A 71 -13.98 7.46 0.25
CA PHE A 71 -14.00 8.88 0.57
C PHE A 71 -15.19 9.61 -0.06
N MET A 72 -15.50 9.33 -1.33
CA MET A 72 -16.61 9.95 -2.05
C MET A 72 -17.98 9.43 -1.61
N ALA A 73 -18.08 8.14 -1.26
CA ALA A 73 -19.32 7.48 -0.87
C ALA A 73 -19.80 7.86 0.54
N ASP A 74 -18.88 8.26 1.42
CA ASP A 74 -19.21 8.72 2.76
C ASP A 74 -19.87 10.11 2.72
N THR A 75 -21.21 10.14 2.72
CA THR A 75 -22.02 11.37 2.66
C THR A 75 -22.39 11.92 4.04
N GLU A 76 -22.05 11.21 5.12
CA GLU A 76 -22.36 11.59 6.52
C GLU A 76 -21.07 11.86 7.29
N LYS A 77 -20.31 12.85 6.84
CA LYS A 77 -19.01 13.21 7.43
C LYS A 77 -19.16 13.59 8.90
N LYS A 78 -18.45 12.86 9.77
CA LYS A 78 -18.36 13.18 11.21
C LYS A 78 -17.22 14.13 11.55
N THR A 79 -16.19 14.17 10.71
CA THR A 79 -14.99 15.00 10.86
C THR A 79 -14.54 15.49 9.49
N ASN A 80 -13.76 16.58 9.47
CA ASN A 80 -13.08 17.01 8.26
C ASN A 80 -12.07 15.96 7.81
N LYS A 81 -12.01 15.72 6.50
CA LYS A 81 -11.08 14.77 5.88
C LYS A 81 -10.63 15.30 4.52
N ILE A 82 -9.40 14.96 4.16
CA ILE A 82 -8.84 15.17 2.83
C ILE A 82 -8.56 13.81 2.20
N CYS A 83 -8.82 13.69 0.91
CA CYS A 83 -8.30 12.62 0.06
C CYS A 83 -7.53 13.26 -1.08
N SER A 84 -6.23 13.01 -1.14
CA SER A 84 -5.31 13.57 -2.12
C SER A 84 -4.73 12.47 -2.99
N ILE A 85 -4.62 12.76 -4.29
CA ILE A 85 -3.95 11.92 -5.27
C ILE A 85 -2.79 12.75 -5.82
N LEU A 86 -1.56 12.26 -5.66
CA LEU A 86 -0.35 12.86 -6.19
C LEU A 86 0.19 11.96 -7.30
N ASP A 87 0.30 12.49 -8.52
CA ASP A 87 1.03 11.87 -9.62
C ASP A 87 2.40 12.56 -9.74
N LEU A 88 3.47 11.81 -9.52
CA LEU A 88 4.84 12.29 -9.42
C LEU A 88 5.73 11.57 -10.44
N ILE A 89 6.75 12.26 -10.94
CA ILE A 89 7.80 11.67 -11.78
C ILE A 89 9.09 11.64 -10.97
N MET A 90 9.55 10.44 -10.63
CA MET A 90 10.67 10.23 -9.70
C MET A 90 11.48 9.01 -10.12
N ASP A 91 12.75 8.94 -9.72
CA ASP A 91 13.54 7.71 -9.85
C ASP A 91 13.26 6.71 -8.72
N ASP A 92 13.97 5.57 -8.73
CA ASP A 92 13.73 4.46 -7.79
C ASP A 92 14.14 4.83 -6.37
N ASP A 93 15.20 5.61 -6.20
CA ASP A 93 15.72 6.01 -4.89
C ASP A 93 14.79 7.04 -4.26
N GLU A 94 14.41 8.08 -5.02
CA GLU A 94 13.44 9.09 -4.58
C GLU A 94 12.08 8.47 -4.24
N ALA A 95 11.62 7.50 -5.04
CA ALA A 95 10.35 6.81 -4.81
C ALA A 95 10.40 5.95 -3.54
N SER A 96 11.56 5.36 -3.23
CA SER A 96 11.77 4.60 -1.99
C SER A 96 11.73 5.53 -0.77
N GLU A 97 12.42 6.68 -0.83
CA GLU A 97 12.41 7.69 0.24
C GLU A 97 11.00 8.24 0.49
N LEU A 98 10.26 8.55 -0.57
CA LEU A 98 8.86 8.97 -0.48
C LEU A 98 8.01 7.90 0.22
N SER A 99 8.14 6.64 -0.19
CA SER A 99 7.35 5.54 0.39
C SER A 99 7.66 5.36 1.88
N GLU A 100 8.93 5.41 2.27
CA GLU A 100 9.38 5.29 3.66
C GLU A 100 8.88 6.46 4.52
N TYR A 101 8.99 7.70 4.01
CA TYR A 101 8.48 8.89 4.68
C TYR A 101 6.98 8.76 4.99
N PHE A 102 6.17 8.44 3.97
CA PHE A 102 4.73 8.29 4.15
C PHE A 102 4.41 7.12 5.09
N CYS A 103 5.07 5.97 4.96
CA CYS A 103 4.85 4.83 5.86
C CYS A 103 5.14 5.18 7.32
N THR A 104 6.20 5.95 7.57
CA THR A 104 6.56 6.43 8.91
C THR A 104 5.49 7.39 9.46
N ALA A 105 5.00 8.33 8.64
CA ALA A 105 3.91 9.22 9.04
C ALA A 105 2.64 8.43 9.40
N MET A 106 2.28 7.42 8.60
CA MET A 106 1.09 6.60 8.82
C MET A 106 1.14 5.79 10.12
N ALA A 107 2.32 5.44 10.62
CA ALA A 107 2.47 4.72 11.90
C ALA A 107 2.04 5.57 13.12
N THR A 108 1.91 6.89 12.96
CA THR A 108 1.60 7.82 14.06
C THR A 108 0.11 8.09 14.23
N ILE A 109 -0.74 7.66 13.29
CA ILE A 109 -2.15 8.02 13.25
C ILE A 109 -3.06 6.82 12.98
N SER A 110 -4.23 6.84 13.60
CA SER A 110 -5.34 5.95 13.26
C SER A 110 -6.37 6.68 12.40
N GLY A 111 -6.98 5.97 11.44
CA GLY A 111 -8.06 6.53 10.62
C GLY A 111 -7.60 7.31 9.39
N ALA A 112 -6.34 7.13 8.99
CA ALA A 112 -5.83 7.52 7.69
C ALA A 112 -5.50 6.27 6.86
N GLU A 113 -5.52 6.41 5.55
CA GLU A 113 -5.15 5.39 4.57
C GLU A 113 -4.13 5.95 3.57
N PHE A 114 -3.18 5.10 3.20
CA PHE A 114 -2.11 5.42 2.24
C PHE A 114 -1.97 4.28 1.24
N LYS A 115 -1.82 4.64 -0.03
CA LYS A 115 -1.52 3.74 -1.14
C LYS A 115 -0.44 4.34 -2.01
N PHE A 116 0.46 3.47 -2.44
CA PHE A 116 1.59 3.80 -3.29
C PHE A 116 1.60 2.85 -4.48
N GLU A 117 1.65 3.42 -5.68
CA GLU A 117 1.79 2.68 -6.93
C GLU A 117 2.96 3.26 -7.71
N LYS A 118 3.78 2.40 -8.31
CA LYS A 118 4.90 2.81 -9.15
C LYS A 118 4.90 2.05 -10.47
N HIS A 119 5.02 2.79 -11.56
CA HIS A 119 5.10 2.27 -12.93
C HIS A 119 6.22 2.98 -13.68
N GLY A 120 7.41 2.37 -13.70
CA GLY A 120 8.61 3.05 -14.18
C GLY A 120 8.90 4.27 -13.31
N LYS A 121 9.01 5.45 -13.94
CA LYS A 121 9.20 6.73 -13.23
C LYS A 121 7.91 7.37 -12.72
N ASN A 122 6.75 6.85 -13.09
CA ASN A 122 5.48 7.41 -12.65
C ASN A 122 5.12 6.80 -11.30
N VAL A 123 5.05 7.63 -10.28
CA VAL A 123 4.64 7.28 -8.93
C VAL A 123 3.28 7.92 -8.66
N ARG A 124 2.34 7.13 -8.16
CA ARG A 124 1.06 7.61 -7.65
C ARG A 124 0.95 7.36 -6.16
N VAL A 125 0.70 8.42 -5.42
CA VAL A 125 0.33 8.35 -4.00
C VAL A 125 -1.15 8.69 -3.86
N ILE A 126 -1.88 7.88 -3.11
CA ILE A 126 -3.21 8.21 -2.60
C ILE A 126 -3.12 8.25 -1.09
N ILE A 127 -3.46 9.38 -0.48
CA ILE A 127 -3.55 9.54 0.98
C ILE A 127 -4.92 10.10 1.33
N SER A 128 -5.59 9.49 2.30
CA SER A 128 -6.91 9.92 2.78
C SER A 128 -6.96 9.87 4.30
N GLY A 129 -7.48 10.90 4.95
CA GLY A 129 -7.48 10.97 6.42
C GLY A 129 -7.89 12.33 6.97
N PRO A 130 -7.67 12.58 8.28
CA PRO A 130 -7.91 13.88 8.91
C PRO A 130 -7.17 15.01 8.19
N GLU A 131 -7.82 16.18 8.05
CA GLU A 131 -7.31 17.27 7.21
C GLU A 131 -5.91 17.76 7.62
N ASP A 132 -5.69 18.00 8.92
CA ASP A 132 -4.41 18.48 9.44
C ASP A 132 -3.29 17.48 9.14
N PHE A 133 -3.54 16.20 9.39
CA PHE A 133 -2.55 15.14 9.15
C PHE A 133 -2.17 15.04 7.68
N VAL A 134 -3.15 15.06 6.77
CA VAL A 134 -2.87 14.94 5.33
C VAL A 134 -2.08 16.17 4.84
N LEU A 135 -2.48 17.38 5.26
CA LEU A 135 -1.78 18.61 4.91
C LEU A 135 -0.35 18.63 5.45
N ASP A 136 -0.16 18.29 6.72
CA ASP A 136 1.16 18.29 7.36
C ASP A 136 2.08 17.24 6.74
N THR A 137 1.57 16.06 6.42
CA THR A 137 2.34 15.00 5.77
C THR A 137 2.77 15.41 4.37
N ILE A 138 1.86 15.93 3.54
CA ILE A 138 2.21 16.35 2.18
C ILE A 138 3.18 17.54 2.22
N ASN A 139 2.92 18.55 3.06
CA ASN A 139 3.79 19.71 3.18
C ASN A 139 5.15 19.37 3.77
N GLY A 140 5.22 18.36 4.65
CA GLY A 140 6.47 17.89 5.24
C GLY A 140 7.39 17.21 4.24
N TRP A 141 6.84 16.54 3.21
CA TRP A 141 7.63 15.95 2.13
C TRP A 141 8.33 17.01 1.24
N TYR A 142 7.68 18.14 1.00
CA TYR A 142 8.20 19.19 0.09
C TYR A 142 9.11 20.23 0.77
N LYS A 143 9.40 20.08 2.06
CA LYS A 143 10.27 20.99 2.83
C LYS A 143 11.67 20.44 2.97
#